data_AF-A0A357EYT3-F1
#
_entry.id   AF-A0A357EYT3-F1
#
_cell.length_a   1.000
_cell.length_b   1.000
_cell.length_c   1.000
_cell.angle_alpha   90.00
_cell.angle_beta   90.00
_cell.angle_gamma   90.00
#
_symmetry.space_group_name_H-M   'P 1'
#
loop_
_entity.id
_entity.type
_entity.pdbx_description
1 polymer ?
#
loop_
_entity_poly.entity_id
_entity_poly.type
_entity_poly.pdbx_seq_one_letter_code
_entity_poly.pdbx_strand_id
1 'polypeptide(L)'
;MQHELILILDFGSQYTQLIARRVREAGVYCEIHPFHLPVDEIVAKRPMGVILSGGPSSVTEAGAPRVAEDFYRKIKAPILGICYGMQLAAADLGGASEPAER
;
A
#
# COMPACT_ATOMS: atom_id res chain seq x y z
N MET A 1 -25.93 1.73 -4.64
CA MET A 1 -25.03 2.39 -3.68
C MET A 1 -23.65 1.78 -3.87
N GLN A 2 -22.63 2.58 -4.14
CA GLN A 2 -21.26 2.10 -4.23
C GLN A 2 -20.74 1.98 -2.79
N HIS A 3 -20.33 0.78 -2.38
CA HIS A 3 -19.74 0.61 -1.05
C HIS A 3 -18.42 1.39 -0.98
N GLU A 4 -18.16 2.03 0.15
CA GLU A 4 -16.87 2.64 0.46
C GLU A 4 -15.82 1.51 0.50
N LEU A 5 -14.88 1.54 -0.46
CA LEU A 5 -13.85 0.52 -0.65
C LEU A 5 -12.48 1.05 -0.23
N ILE A 6 -11.81 0.34 0.66
CA ILE A 6 -10.38 0.50 0.92
C ILE A 6 -9.61 -0.67 0.28
N LEU A 7 -8.58 -0.35 -0.49
CA LEU A 7 -7.66 -1.35 -1.03
C LEU A 7 -6.42 -1.44 -0.15
N ILE A 8 -6.03 -2.67 0.21
CA ILE A 8 -4.82 -2.95 0.97
C ILE A 8 -3.85 -3.67 0.02
N LEU A 9 -2.75 -3.01 -0.31
CA LEU A 9 -1.66 -3.60 -1.09
C LEU A 9 -0.68 -4.30 -0.16
N ASP A 10 -0.57 -5.61 -0.32
CA ASP A 10 0.25 -6.49 0.52
C ASP A 10 1.68 -6.63 -0.02
N PHE A 11 2.64 -6.21 0.79
CA PHE A 11 4.09 -6.36 0.57
C PHE A 11 4.69 -7.52 1.37
N GLY A 12 3.85 -8.44 1.87
CA GLY A 12 4.27 -9.63 2.62
C GLY A 12 4.30 -9.43 4.13
N SER A 13 3.52 -8.50 4.67
CA SER A 13 3.47 -8.27 6.12
C SER A 13 2.65 -9.34 6.83
N GLN A 14 3.18 -9.83 7.96
CA GLN A 14 2.43 -10.66 8.90
C GLN A 14 1.16 -9.97 9.46
N TYR A 15 1.07 -8.64 9.35
CA TYR A 15 -0.05 -7.84 9.86
C TYR A 15 -1.08 -7.44 8.78
N THR A 16 -0.90 -7.80 7.51
CA THR A 16 -1.84 -7.41 6.43
C THR A 16 -3.28 -7.81 6.74
N GLN A 17 -3.49 -9.03 7.24
CA GLN A 17 -4.83 -9.51 7.65
C GLN A 17 -5.38 -8.74 8.86
N LEU A 18 -4.53 -8.30 9.77
CA LEU A 18 -4.94 -7.50 10.92
C LEU A 18 -5.38 -6.09 10.48
N ILE A 19 -4.69 -5.48 9.52
CA ILE A 19 -5.11 -4.19 8.92
C ILE A 19 -6.51 -4.34 8.32
N ALA A 20 -6.74 -5.37 7.49
CA ALA A 20 -8.06 -5.62 6.91
C ALA A 20 -9.15 -5.85 7.96
N ARG A 21 -8.83 -6.58 9.03
CA ARG A 21 -9.75 -6.74 10.17
C ARG A 21 -10.12 -5.40 10.80
N ARG A 22 -9.15 -4.51 11.03
CA ARG A 22 -9.41 -3.18 11.63
C ARG A 22 -10.26 -2.28 10.74
N VAL A 23 -10.05 -2.32 9.42
CA VAL A 23 -10.89 -1.59 8.46
C VAL A 23 -12.33 -2.11 8.49
N ARG A 24 -12.52 -3.43 8.54
CA ARG A 24 -13.87 -4.04 8.64
C ARG A 24 -14.55 -3.77 9.98
N GLU A 25 -13.81 -3.77 11.08
CA GLU A 25 -14.32 -3.39 12.41
C GLU A 25 -14.78 -1.92 12.45
N ALA A 26 -14.22 -1.05 11.60
CA ALA A 26 -14.69 0.31 11.40
C ALA A 26 -15.92 0.43 10.46
N GLY A 27 -16.48 -0.70 9.99
CA GLY A 27 -17.67 -0.73 9.14
C GLY A 27 -17.42 -0.49 7.65
N VAL A 28 -16.17 -0.50 7.20
CA VAL A 28 -15.79 -0.20 5.81
C VAL A 28 -15.41 -1.48 5.06
N TYR A 29 -15.84 -1.61 3.80
CA TYR A 29 -15.48 -2.74 2.96
C TYR A 29 -14.02 -2.63 2.50
N CYS A 30 -13.28 -3.74 2.50
CA CYS A 30 -11.90 -3.76 2.04
C CYS A 30 -11.51 -5.05 1.34
N GLU A 31 -10.60 -4.92 0.38
CA GLU A 31 -9.97 -6.02 -0.34
C GLU A 31 -8.44 -5.98 -0.13
N ILE A 32 -7.83 -7.15 0.02
CA ILE A 32 -6.38 -7.32 0.03
C ILE A 32 -5.95 -7.77 -1.36
N HIS A 33 -4.94 -7.12 -1.92
CA HIS A 33 -4.32 -7.46 -3.21
C HIS A 33 -2.80 -7.47 -3.08
N PRO A 34 -2.09 -8.23 -3.93
CA PRO A 34 -0.64 -8.14 -3.98
C PRO A 34 -0.18 -6.73 -4.38
N PHE A 35 1.00 -6.30 -3.92
CA PHE A 35 1.56 -4.99 -4.23
C PHE A 35 1.71 -4.68 -5.74
N HIS A 36 1.83 -5.72 -6.56
CA HIS A 36 1.99 -5.63 -8.02
C HIS A 36 0.66 -5.62 -8.79
N LEU A 37 -0.47 -5.38 -8.11
CA LEU A 37 -1.77 -5.21 -8.77
C LEU A 37 -1.67 -4.08 -9.81
N PRO A 38 -2.06 -4.30 -11.08
CA PRO A 38 -1.96 -3.27 -12.10
C PRO A 38 -2.71 -1.99 -11.71
N VAL A 39 -2.09 -0.84 -11.93
CA VAL A 39 -2.63 0.46 -11.50
C VAL A 39 -3.99 0.74 -12.13
N ASP A 40 -4.21 0.30 -13.37
CA ASP A 40 -5.50 0.48 -14.05
C ASP A 40 -6.61 -0.36 -13.41
N GLU A 41 -6.31 -1.52 -12.82
CA GLU A 41 -7.26 -2.29 -12.03
C GLU A 41 -7.60 -1.60 -10.71
N ILE A 42 -6.62 -0.98 -10.07
CA ILE A 42 -6.82 -0.17 -8.85
C ILE A 42 -7.74 1.02 -9.18
N VAL A 43 -7.49 1.73 -10.28
CA VAL A 43 -8.31 2.85 -10.73
C VAL A 43 -9.73 2.39 -11.07
N ALA A 44 -9.90 1.27 -11.77
CA ALA A 44 -11.21 0.72 -12.13
C ALA A 44 -12.06 0.36 -10.90
N LYS A 45 -11.43 -0.07 -9.81
CA LYS A 45 -12.10 -0.36 -8.53
C LYS A 45 -12.61 0.90 -7.81
N ARG A 46 -12.10 2.09 -8.14
CA ARG A 46 -12.45 3.39 -7.52
C ARG A 46 -12.40 3.35 -5.98
N PRO A 47 -11.24 3.01 -5.39
CA PRO A 47 -11.08 3.00 -3.94
C PRO A 47 -11.28 4.41 -3.35
N MET A 48 -11.86 4.46 -2.15
CA MET A 48 -11.91 5.66 -1.31
C MET A 48 -10.56 5.92 -0.61
N GLY A 49 -9.70 4.90 -0.54
CA GLY A 49 -8.37 4.99 0.04
C GLY A 49 -7.54 3.74 -0.27
N VAL A 50 -6.21 3.89 -0.26
CA VAL A 50 -5.27 2.79 -0.45
C VAL A 50 -4.33 2.70 0.74
N ILE A 51 -4.15 1.50 1.27
CA ILE A 51 -3.17 1.22 2.34
C ILE A 51 -2.04 0.40 1.74
N LEU A 52 -0.81 0.90 1.87
CA LEU A 52 0.41 0.15 1.57
C LEU A 52 0.86 -0.55 2.85
N SER A 53 0.81 -1.89 2.88
CA SER A 53 1.17 -2.64 4.08
C SER A 53 2.66 -2.52 4.40
N GLY A 54 3.03 -3.02 5.59
CA GLY A 54 4.43 -3.34 5.87
C GLY A 54 4.93 -4.49 4.99
N GLY A 55 6.19 -4.85 5.18
CA GLY A 55 6.83 -5.99 4.56
C GLY A 55 8.16 -6.28 5.28
N PRO A 56 8.73 -7.48 5.13
CA PRO A 56 10.00 -7.84 5.75
C PRO A 56 11.22 -7.26 5.02
N SER A 57 11.05 -6.79 3.78
CA SER A 57 12.11 -6.28 2.91
C SER A 57 12.58 -4.88 3.33
N SER A 58 13.79 -4.51 2.91
CA SER A 58 14.23 -3.11 2.92
C SER A 58 13.97 -2.46 1.57
N VAL A 59 13.48 -1.21 1.55
CA VAL A 59 13.23 -0.47 0.30
C VAL A 59 14.52 -0.18 -0.49
N THR A 60 15.67 -0.22 0.19
CA THR A 60 17.00 0.00 -0.41
C THR A 60 17.58 -1.22 -1.10
N GLU A 61 17.01 -2.41 -0.91
CA GLU A 61 17.50 -3.65 -1.52
C GLU A 61 17.15 -3.72 -3.01
N ALA A 62 18.07 -4.30 -3.80
CA ALA A 62 17.81 -4.57 -5.21
C ALA A 62 16.67 -5.59 -5.35
N GLY A 63 15.64 -5.24 -6.14
CA GLY A 63 14.46 -6.09 -6.32
C GLY A 63 13.45 -6.03 -5.18
N ALA A 64 13.56 -5.04 -4.28
CA ALA A 64 12.56 -4.84 -3.24
C ALA A 64 11.14 -4.66 -3.84
N PRO A 65 10.09 -5.18 -3.18
CA PRO A 65 8.69 -5.06 -3.63
C PRO A 65 8.22 -3.60 -3.85
N ARG A 66 7.89 -3.21 -5.09
CA ARG A 66 7.46 -1.84 -5.41
C ARG A 66 6.14 -1.81 -6.15
N VAL A 67 5.39 -0.72 -5.94
CA VAL A 67 4.25 -0.38 -6.81
C VAL A 67 4.75 0.05 -8.19
N ALA A 68 3.86 0.10 -9.18
CA ALA A 68 4.23 0.60 -10.50
C ALA A 68 4.61 2.11 -10.45
N GLU A 69 5.48 2.55 -11.35
CA GLU A 69 6.01 3.92 -11.40
C GLU A 69 4.91 4.99 -11.51
N ASP A 70 3.82 4.69 -12.22
CA ASP A 70 2.70 5.63 -12.41
C ASP A 70 1.65 5.58 -11.29
N PHE A 71 1.85 4.75 -10.25
CA PHE A 71 0.92 4.55 -9.14
C PHE A 71 0.52 5.87 -8.47
N TYR A 72 1.48 6.62 -7.92
CA TYR A 72 1.19 7.87 -7.20
C TYR A 72 0.58 8.96 -8.08
N ARG A 73 0.84 8.91 -9.40
CA ARG A 73 0.27 9.86 -10.36
C ARG A 73 -1.19 9.53 -10.70
N LYS A 74 -1.51 8.25 -10.87
CA LYS A 74 -2.84 7.77 -11.28
C LYS A 74 -3.81 7.63 -10.10
N ILE A 75 -3.34 7.20 -8.93
CA ILE A 75 -4.19 7.05 -7.75
C ILE A 75 -4.53 8.43 -7.18
N LYS A 76 -5.81 8.78 -7.17
CA LYS A 76 -6.33 10.06 -6.65
C LYS A 76 -6.86 9.96 -5.21
N ALA A 77 -7.04 8.75 -4.71
CA ALA A 77 -7.48 8.50 -3.35
C ALA A 77 -6.34 8.74 -2.35
N PRO A 78 -6.64 9.05 -1.07
CA PRO A 78 -5.64 9.09 -0.02
C PRO A 78 -4.86 7.77 0.10
N ILE A 79 -3.56 7.89 0.36
CA ILE A 79 -2.65 6.76 0.51
C ILE A 79 -2.09 6.77 1.92
N LEU A 80 -2.21 5.65 2.63
CA LEU A 80 -1.60 5.41 3.93
C LEU A 80 -0.49 4.36 3.80
N GLY A 81 0.76 4.76 4.04
CA GLY A 81 1.88 3.82 4.13
C GLY A 81 2.12 3.34 5.56
N ILE A 82 2.27 2.04 5.78
CA ILE A 82 2.59 1.46 7.10
C ILE A 82 3.96 0.81 7.03
N CYS A 83 4.91 1.26 7.87
CA CYS A 83 6.27 0.72 7.93
C CYS A 83 6.94 0.70 6.54
N TYR A 84 7.14 -0.48 5.93
CA TYR A 84 7.65 -0.60 4.57
C TYR A 84 6.90 0.29 3.56
N GLY A 85 5.57 0.28 3.57
CA GLY A 85 4.77 1.11 2.66
C GLY A 85 5.01 2.61 2.84
N MET A 86 5.37 3.05 4.05
CA MET A 86 5.76 4.44 4.32
C MET A 86 7.14 4.75 3.75
N GLN A 87 8.11 3.84 3.95
CA GLN A 87 9.46 3.98 3.41
C GLN A 87 9.46 3.98 1.89
N LEU A 88 8.63 3.13 1.28
CA LEU A 88 8.40 3.08 -0.17
C LEU A 88 7.88 4.42 -0.69
N ALA A 89 6.80 4.95 -0.09
CA ALA A 89 6.25 6.23 -0.48
C ALA A 89 7.25 7.39 -0.32
N ALA A 90 8.06 7.38 0.74
CA ALA A 90 9.10 8.36 0.93
C ALA A 90 10.15 8.30 -0.20
N ALA A 91 10.64 7.10 -0.53
CA ALA A 91 11.63 6.91 -1.60
C ALA A 91 11.07 7.28 -2.99
N ASP A 92 9.86 6.84 -3.31
CA ASP A 92 9.24 7.04 -4.64
C ASP A 92 8.85 8.51 -4.89
N LEU A 93 8.62 9.29 -3.84
CA LEU A 93 8.26 10.72 -3.91
C LEU A 93 9.45 11.66 -3.73
N GLY A 94 10.68 11.16 -3.91
CA GLY A 94 11.92 11.96 -3.91
C GLY A 94 12.53 12.21 -2.53
N GLY A 95 12.01 11.56 -1.49
CA GLY A 95 12.67 11.44 -0.20
C GLY A 95 13.73 10.34 -0.19
N ALA A 96 14.32 10.11 0.97
CA ALA A 96 15.33 9.08 1.19
C ALA A 96 15.00 8.26 2.45
N SER A 97 15.46 7.01 2.45
CA SER A 97 15.41 6.12 3.61
C SER A 97 16.79 5.52 3.82
N GLU A 98 17.28 5.60 5.05
CA GLU A 98 18.57 5.02 5.42
C GLU A 98 18.37 3.76 6.26
N PRO A 99 19.22 2.73 6.07
CA PRO A 99 19.28 1.62 7.00
C PRO A 99 19.63 2.13 8.41
N ALA A 100 18.90 1.68 9.42
CA ALA A 100 19.23 1.96 10.81
C ALA A 100 20.09 0.82 11.37
N GLU A 101 21.23 1.16 11.97
CA GLU A 101 21.97 0.22 12.82
C GLU A 101 21.16 -0.10 14.08
N ARG A 102 21.25 -1.34 14.55
CA ARG A 102 20.56 -1.81 15.76
C ARG A 102 21.23 -1.33 17.03
#